data_AF-A0A6J5ECZ2-F1
#
_entry.id   AF-A0A6J5ECZ2-F1
#
_cell.length_a   1.000
_cell.length_b   1.000
_cell.length_c   1.000
_cell.angle_alpha   90.00
_cell.angle_beta   90.00
_cell.angle_gamma   90.00
#
_symmetry.space_group_name_H-M   'P 1'
#
loop_
_entity.id
_entity.type
_entity.pdbx_description
1 polymer ?
#
loop_
_entity_poly.entity_id
_entity_poly.type
_entity_poly.pdbx_seq_one_letter_code
_entity_poly.pdbx_strand_id
1 'polypeptide(L)'
;MPNTRIPNVSFEHQYGRDSFTRESSSGIPTSSTSAYLPAGRKTQMALDLRNQVGRENMYTFAEAGMGIRSRPRLIAERVTDPYVNYLKNTGQLADTNTVAILRGMVSRLGKPALAQQLSNPQQYVSHGFDHSERVSEYMDKIANAHPEIEAATASKYKISPHLARFLFHVLAHWHDVGYPDLNSRPKSTHGLASASLFSDNLVDQLGTLIRRENGEADQALLDMRKAIQLHSADVNVEHYPINVKTDRGSLLTQNVDALGKLFDHYSTASRRSHRISAIAVQGRDAAAIEKQITGMLKTRMLPRSIKVTARQDKPEYAGRPASLDTRNEVKVGLRYTEQELTKNPFAIIRLADNLDMTAGRLSPLQRTTAFRTMYWKLGDHGPIARTLFALNRLDGKNTSDVPDILRGLRQAASGSASTDVDSRILSGVAERLAPDAIRDLDALAARRLLIRSTVDSVLDSPVAHSLSEAERSSLREVGYRLNGESILHFGGCEAIETIDVKPEKIVVTVNDPLYRRLNDVKSPDGTGIGEYQIERARQALSSLTINGERPVIEVVGRTAGGA
;
A
#
# COMPACT_ATOMS: atom_id res chain seq x y z
N MET A 1 23.86 -62.86 -12.57
CA MET A 1 25.34 -62.87 -12.44
C MET A 1 25.89 -61.67 -13.19
N PRO A 2 27.03 -61.06 -12.83
CA PRO A 2 27.66 -60.82 -11.52
C PRO A 2 28.12 -59.33 -11.34
N ASN A 3 28.64 -58.98 -10.14
CA ASN A 3 29.82 -58.14 -9.83
C ASN A 3 30.10 -56.80 -10.59
N THR A 4 30.62 -55.70 -10.04
CA THR A 4 31.56 -55.49 -8.91
C THR A 4 31.80 -53.98 -8.68
N ARG A 5 32.06 -53.62 -7.40
CA ARG A 5 33.07 -52.70 -6.80
C ARG A 5 33.34 -51.29 -7.36
N ILE A 6 33.36 -50.31 -6.44
CA ILE A 6 34.27 -49.15 -6.39
C ILE A 6 34.67 -48.89 -4.89
N PRO A 7 35.89 -48.40 -4.56
CA PRO A 7 36.59 -48.67 -3.30
C PRO A 7 36.63 -47.54 -2.25
N ASN A 8 37.08 -47.91 -1.05
CA ASN A 8 37.53 -47.08 0.07
C ASN A 8 38.81 -46.30 -0.24
N VAL A 9 38.90 -45.08 0.29
CA VAL A 9 40.17 -44.46 0.73
C VAL A 9 39.92 -43.69 2.03
N SER A 10 40.63 -44.11 3.08
CA SER A 10 40.82 -43.44 4.37
C SER A 10 42.09 -42.61 4.36
N PHE A 11 42.19 -41.54 5.16
CA PHE A 11 43.42 -41.23 5.92
C PHE A 11 43.11 -40.30 7.11
N GLU A 12 43.62 -40.71 8.26
CA GLU A 12 43.65 -40.03 9.57
C GLU A 12 44.59 -38.82 9.56
N HIS A 13 44.43 -37.89 10.50
CA HIS A 13 45.54 -37.37 11.33
C HIS A 13 45.05 -36.86 12.70
N GLN A 14 45.79 -37.27 13.73
CA GLN A 14 45.66 -36.97 15.16
C GLN A 14 46.46 -35.70 15.58
N TYR A 15 46.41 -35.41 16.90
CA TYR A 15 47.12 -34.43 17.75
C TYR A 15 46.31 -33.17 18.07
N GLY A 16 46.10 -32.77 19.33
CA GLY A 16 46.57 -33.27 20.62
C GLY A 16 45.81 -32.57 21.77
N ARG A 17 45.79 -33.24 22.93
CA ARG A 17 45.32 -32.68 24.20
C ARG A 17 46.36 -31.70 24.74
N ASP A 18 45.89 -30.63 25.39
CA ASP A 18 46.49 -30.19 26.65
C ASP A 18 45.42 -29.56 27.54
N SER A 19 45.54 -29.88 28.83
CA SER A 19 44.66 -29.57 29.94
C SER A 19 45.37 -28.62 30.89
N PHE A 20 44.74 -27.56 31.42
CA PHE A 20 45.07 -27.03 32.76
C PHE A 20 43.92 -26.20 33.37
N THR A 21 43.48 -26.67 34.54
CA THR A 21 42.99 -26.00 35.77
C THR A 21 42.15 -24.70 35.75
N ARG A 22 40.89 -24.87 36.17
CA ARG A 22 40.21 -24.26 37.33
C ARG A 22 40.84 -23.00 37.98
N GLU A 23 40.12 -21.88 37.92
CA GLU A 23 39.97 -20.96 39.04
C GLU A 23 38.57 -20.34 39.05
N SER A 24 38.01 -20.27 40.25
CA SER A 24 36.67 -19.80 40.58
C SER A 24 36.70 -18.32 40.93
N SER A 25 35.81 -17.52 40.33
CA SER A 25 35.32 -16.30 40.98
C SER A 25 33.95 -15.90 40.46
N SER A 26 33.03 -15.85 41.42
CA SER A 26 31.68 -15.27 41.44
C SER A 26 31.46 -14.01 40.63
N GLY A 27 30.28 -13.92 40.00
CA GLY A 27 29.70 -12.66 39.54
C GLY A 27 28.60 -12.87 38.51
N ILE A 28 27.34 -12.85 38.94
CA ILE A 28 26.16 -12.85 38.07
C ILE A 28 26.15 -11.55 37.23
N PRO A 29 26.07 -11.59 35.89
CA PRO A 29 25.70 -10.43 35.10
C PRO A 29 24.23 -10.53 34.68
N THR A 30 23.47 -9.54 35.11
CA THR A 30 22.14 -9.20 34.59
C THR A 30 22.19 -8.91 33.09
N SER A 31 21.19 -9.43 32.39
CA SER A 31 20.94 -9.30 30.95
C SER A 31 21.02 -7.86 30.43
N SER A 32 21.96 -7.61 29.51
CA SER A 32 21.93 -6.44 28.62
C SER A 32 21.66 -6.89 27.19
N THR A 33 20.45 -6.56 26.72
CA THR A 33 20.03 -6.56 25.31
C THR A 33 20.98 -5.72 24.46
N SER A 34 21.75 -6.37 23.59
CA SER A 34 22.57 -5.73 22.56
C SER A 34 22.14 -6.26 21.19
N ALA A 35 21.45 -5.41 20.43
CA ALA A 35 21.32 -5.53 18.97
C ALA A 35 20.87 -4.18 18.38
N TYR A 36 21.71 -3.15 18.50
CA TYR A 36 21.61 -1.92 17.71
C TYR A 36 22.54 -2.04 16.52
N LEU A 37 22.06 -1.79 15.29
CA LEU A 37 22.84 -1.32 14.12
C LEU A 37 21.93 -1.20 12.85
N PRO A 38 21.51 0.03 12.41
CA PRO A 38 20.90 0.16 11.06
C PRO A 38 21.34 1.30 10.11
N ALA A 39 22.18 2.29 10.45
CA ALA A 39 22.51 3.38 9.50
C ALA A 39 23.47 3.00 8.37
N GLY A 40 24.65 2.47 8.71
CA GLY A 40 25.63 1.99 7.71
C GLY A 40 25.06 0.86 6.85
N ARG A 41 24.02 0.19 7.35
CA ARG A 41 23.29 -0.86 6.64
C ARG A 41 22.43 -0.35 5.49
N LYS A 42 21.86 0.86 5.48
CA LYS A 42 21.08 1.32 4.31
C LYS A 42 21.96 1.55 3.08
N THR A 43 23.13 2.15 3.27
CA THR A 43 24.11 2.36 2.19
C THR A 43 24.73 1.04 1.73
N GLN A 44 25.07 0.16 2.69
CA GLN A 44 25.54 -1.19 2.39
C GLN A 44 24.45 -2.04 1.71
N MET A 45 23.18 -1.92 2.11
CA MET A 45 22.05 -2.60 1.47
C MET A 45 21.75 -2.04 0.09
N ALA A 46 21.86 -0.73 -0.14
CA ALA A 46 21.72 -0.17 -1.48
C ALA A 46 22.86 -0.63 -2.42
N LEU A 47 24.08 -0.78 -1.88
CA LEU A 47 25.24 -1.36 -2.58
C LEU A 47 25.09 -2.87 -2.80
N ASP A 48 24.61 -3.61 -1.81
CA ASP A 48 24.32 -5.05 -1.88
C ASP A 48 23.15 -5.32 -2.84
N LEU A 49 22.11 -4.48 -2.83
CA LEU A 49 20.99 -4.51 -3.78
C LEU A 49 21.48 -4.21 -5.20
N ARG A 50 22.35 -3.21 -5.40
CA ARG A 50 22.99 -2.94 -6.70
C ARG A 50 23.83 -4.13 -7.19
N ASN A 51 24.55 -4.79 -6.28
CA ASN A 51 25.37 -5.97 -6.58
C ASN A 51 24.52 -7.25 -6.74
N GLN A 52 23.32 -7.31 -6.16
CA GLN A 52 22.35 -8.43 -6.24
C GLN A 52 21.40 -8.34 -7.44
N VAL A 53 21.18 -7.16 -8.02
CA VAL A 53 20.38 -6.98 -9.25
C VAL A 53 20.98 -7.72 -10.46
N GLY A 54 22.18 -8.32 -10.33
CA GLY A 54 22.79 -9.23 -11.30
C GLY A 54 22.89 -10.71 -10.90
N ARG A 55 22.38 -11.16 -9.73
CA ARG A 55 22.38 -12.57 -9.33
C ARG A 55 21.10 -12.92 -8.57
N GLU A 56 20.04 -13.10 -9.33
CA GLU A 56 18.83 -13.89 -9.04
C GLU A 56 18.41 -14.00 -7.55
N ASN A 57 17.35 -13.25 -7.23
CA ASN A 57 16.39 -13.47 -6.16
C ASN A 57 16.54 -12.57 -4.91
N MET A 58 15.43 -11.94 -4.58
CA MET A 58 15.28 -10.94 -3.53
C MET A 58 15.27 -11.59 -2.15
N TYR A 59 16.27 -11.31 -1.32
CA TYR A 59 16.14 -11.46 0.14
C TYR A 59 15.30 -10.29 0.66
N THR A 60 14.14 -10.52 1.31
CA THR A 60 13.47 -9.42 2.03
C THR A 60 13.13 -9.74 3.47
N PHE A 61 13.70 -8.88 4.33
CA PHE A 61 13.01 -8.12 5.37
C PHE A 61 12.07 -8.88 6.30
N ALA A 62 12.57 -9.90 6.99
CA ALA A 62 12.16 -10.22 8.36
C ALA A 62 13.24 -11.10 9.02
N GLU A 63 13.37 -10.97 10.34
CA GLU A 63 14.30 -11.66 11.25
C GLU A 63 15.72 -11.06 11.40
N ALA A 64 15.78 -9.81 11.87
CA ALA A 64 16.85 -9.41 12.77
C ALA A 64 16.33 -9.50 14.21
N GLY A 65 16.32 -10.71 14.78
CA GLY A 65 15.84 -10.89 16.15
C GLY A 65 15.89 -12.30 16.75
N MET A 66 16.09 -13.37 15.97
CA MET A 66 16.22 -14.71 16.53
C MET A 66 17.47 -15.41 16.01
N GLY A 67 18.30 -15.86 16.95
CA GLY A 67 19.45 -16.69 16.67
C GLY A 67 19.01 -18.09 16.22
N ILE A 68 18.64 -18.25 14.96
CA ILE A 68 18.64 -19.55 14.27
C ILE A 68 19.13 -19.32 12.83
N ARG A 69 20.10 -20.13 12.39
CA ARG A 69 20.77 -20.07 11.07
C ARG A 69 19.89 -20.53 9.89
N SER A 70 18.65 -20.05 9.75
CA SER A 70 17.91 -20.23 8.49
C SER A 70 18.16 -19.04 7.57
N ARG A 71 18.71 -19.29 6.38
CA ARG A 71 18.80 -18.25 5.33
C ARG A 71 17.39 -17.69 5.08
N PRO A 72 17.18 -16.35 5.06
CA PRO A 72 15.88 -15.79 4.75
C PRO A 72 15.44 -16.29 3.37
N ARG A 73 14.22 -16.85 3.29
CA ARG A 73 13.66 -17.28 2.00
C ARG A 73 13.53 -16.07 1.07
N LEU A 74 13.80 -16.32 -0.20
CA LEU A 74 13.70 -15.30 -1.22
C LEU A 74 12.21 -15.01 -1.47
N ILE A 75 11.82 -13.77 -1.82
CA ILE A 75 10.43 -13.46 -2.21
C ILE A 75 9.95 -14.42 -3.31
N ALA A 76 10.86 -14.70 -4.24
CA ALA A 76 10.78 -15.75 -5.24
C ALA A 76 10.16 -17.06 -4.72
N GLU A 77 10.75 -17.56 -3.65
CA GLU A 77 10.40 -18.81 -3.00
C GLU A 77 9.06 -18.63 -2.28
N ARG A 78 8.83 -17.54 -1.55
CA ARG A 78 7.53 -17.31 -0.90
C ARG A 78 6.34 -17.28 -1.86
N VAL A 79 6.50 -16.68 -3.04
CA VAL A 79 5.43 -16.60 -4.05
C VAL A 79 5.19 -17.94 -4.74
N THR A 80 6.26 -18.69 -5.04
CA THR A 80 6.16 -19.89 -5.89
C THR A 80 6.19 -21.22 -5.14
N ASP A 81 6.80 -21.27 -3.95
CA ASP A 81 7.01 -22.50 -3.16
C ASP A 81 5.72 -23.28 -2.93
N PRO A 82 4.57 -22.67 -2.55
CA PRO A 82 3.35 -23.45 -2.33
C PRO A 82 2.95 -24.24 -3.58
N TYR A 83 3.00 -23.60 -4.75
CA TYR A 83 2.65 -24.22 -6.01
C TYR A 83 3.74 -25.19 -6.52
N VAL A 84 5.02 -24.85 -6.32
CA VAL A 84 6.16 -25.75 -6.61
C VAL A 84 6.07 -27.03 -5.79
N ASN A 85 5.72 -26.93 -4.50
CA ASN A 85 5.55 -28.09 -3.62
C ASN A 85 4.36 -28.96 -4.07
N TYR A 86 3.24 -28.33 -4.46
CA TYR A 86 2.12 -29.05 -5.07
C TYR A 86 2.55 -29.82 -6.33
N LEU A 87 3.24 -29.16 -7.26
CA LEU A 87 3.76 -29.79 -8.48
C LEU A 87 4.73 -30.93 -8.14
N LYS A 88 5.56 -30.78 -7.10
CA LYS A 88 6.47 -31.82 -6.65
C LYS A 88 5.72 -33.04 -6.14
N ASN A 89 4.74 -32.82 -5.27
CA ASN A 89 3.96 -33.89 -4.63
C ASN A 89 3.06 -34.64 -5.62
N THR A 90 2.65 -33.99 -6.71
CA THR A 90 1.85 -34.59 -7.78
C THR A 90 2.70 -35.18 -8.94
N GLY A 91 4.03 -35.13 -8.85
CA GLY A 91 4.92 -35.58 -9.92
C GLY A 91 4.95 -34.67 -11.15
N GLN A 92 4.29 -33.52 -11.09
CA GLN A 92 4.17 -32.56 -12.19
C GLN A 92 5.34 -31.57 -12.28
N LEU A 93 6.24 -31.52 -11.28
CA LEU A 93 7.39 -30.62 -11.25
C LEU A 93 8.53 -31.05 -12.21
N ALA A 94 8.55 -32.31 -12.64
CA ALA A 94 9.55 -32.82 -13.59
C ALA A 94 9.45 -32.17 -14.99
N ASP A 95 8.37 -31.42 -15.24
CA ASP A 95 8.20 -30.58 -16.42
C ASP A 95 9.16 -29.38 -16.37
N THR A 96 10.28 -29.49 -17.09
CA THR A 96 11.32 -28.45 -17.19
C THR A 96 10.78 -27.12 -17.69
N ASN A 97 9.70 -27.10 -18.48
CA ASN A 97 9.07 -25.86 -18.94
C ASN A 97 8.36 -25.15 -17.80
N THR A 98 7.67 -25.89 -16.92
CA THR A 98 6.99 -25.30 -15.75
C THR A 98 7.98 -24.67 -14.78
N VAL A 99 9.10 -25.33 -14.50
CA VAL A 99 10.17 -24.77 -13.65
C VAL A 99 10.76 -23.50 -14.27
N ALA A 100 11.01 -23.50 -15.58
CA ALA A 100 11.53 -22.33 -16.29
C ALA A 100 10.54 -21.15 -16.27
N ILE A 101 9.24 -21.40 -16.44
CA ILE A 101 8.19 -20.39 -16.36
C ILE A 101 8.16 -19.75 -14.96
N LEU A 102 8.12 -20.56 -13.90
CA LEU A 102 8.06 -20.07 -12.52
C LEU A 102 9.30 -19.24 -12.16
N ARG A 103 10.50 -19.71 -12.53
CA ARG A 103 11.74 -18.95 -12.36
C ARG A 103 11.71 -17.63 -13.13
N GLY A 104 11.21 -17.66 -14.37
CA GLY A 104 11.09 -16.48 -15.21
C GLY A 104 10.14 -15.43 -14.63
N MET A 105 9.00 -15.84 -14.06
CA MET A 105 8.03 -14.93 -13.43
C MET A 105 8.64 -14.22 -12.22
N VAL A 106 9.31 -14.99 -11.37
CA VAL A 106 10.03 -14.50 -10.20
C VAL A 106 11.09 -13.48 -10.58
N SER A 107 11.93 -13.81 -11.57
CA SER A 107 13.01 -12.92 -12.03
C SER A 107 12.46 -11.57 -12.50
N ARG A 108 11.29 -11.56 -13.15
CA ARG A 108 10.63 -10.34 -13.63
C ARG A 108 10.00 -9.49 -12.53
N LEU A 109 9.64 -10.09 -11.39
CA LEU A 109 9.10 -9.35 -10.23
C LEU A 109 10.21 -8.59 -9.46
N GLY A 110 11.46 -9.07 -9.51
CA GLY A 110 12.57 -8.52 -8.73
C GLY A 110 12.76 -7.01 -8.87
N LYS A 111 12.86 -6.52 -10.11
CA LYS A 111 13.08 -5.10 -10.37
C LYS A 111 11.87 -4.22 -9.99
N PRO A 112 10.61 -4.54 -10.39
CA PRO A 112 9.43 -3.79 -9.96
C PRO A 112 9.25 -3.77 -8.43
N ALA A 113 9.42 -4.90 -7.75
CA ALA A 113 9.31 -4.99 -6.29
C ALA A 113 10.34 -4.11 -5.58
N LEU A 114 11.59 -4.12 -6.05
CA LEU A 114 12.63 -3.25 -5.53
C LEU A 114 12.30 -1.77 -5.77
N ALA A 115 11.85 -1.42 -6.98
CA ALA A 115 11.45 -0.05 -7.29
C ALA A 115 10.31 0.41 -6.37
N GLN A 116 9.28 -0.41 -6.16
CA GLN A 116 8.18 -0.12 -5.23
C GLN A 116 8.70 0.12 -3.81
N GLN A 117 9.61 -0.73 -3.32
CA GLN A 117 10.20 -0.56 -1.99
C GLN A 117 11.00 0.74 -1.86
N LEU A 118 11.81 1.07 -2.87
CA LEU A 118 12.68 2.26 -2.85
C LEU A 118 11.90 3.57 -3.06
N SER A 119 10.83 3.53 -3.85
CA SER A 119 9.96 4.69 -4.11
C SER A 119 8.83 4.83 -3.09
N ASN A 120 8.81 4.03 -2.03
CA ASN A 120 7.79 4.07 -0.98
C ASN A 120 7.84 5.41 -0.21
N PRO A 121 6.81 6.27 -0.33
CA PRO A 121 6.79 7.56 0.35
C PRO A 121 6.58 7.40 1.86
N GLN A 122 7.64 7.55 2.65
CA GLN A 122 7.62 7.31 4.10
C GLN A 122 6.75 8.28 4.92
N GLN A 123 6.21 9.33 4.30
CA GLN A 123 5.21 10.21 4.92
C GLN A 123 3.79 9.63 4.92
N TYR A 124 3.57 8.48 4.28
CA TYR A 124 2.33 7.70 4.34
C TYR A 124 2.61 6.33 4.95
N VAL A 125 1.55 5.61 5.33
CA VAL A 125 1.65 4.17 5.65
C VAL A 125 2.30 3.41 4.50
N SER A 126 3.01 2.31 4.81
CA SER A 126 3.85 1.66 3.81
C SER A 126 3.03 1.24 2.58
N HIS A 127 3.52 1.66 1.41
CA HIS A 127 3.17 1.15 0.08
C HIS A 127 4.35 0.39 -0.54
N GLY A 128 5.34 0.04 0.29
CA GLY A 128 6.50 -0.76 -0.10
C GLY A 128 6.10 -2.19 -0.44
N PHE A 129 7.06 -2.97 -0.89
CA PHE A 129 6.80 -4.36 -1.26
C PHE A 129 6.41 -5.22 -0.04
N ASP A 130 6.81 -4.81 1.17
CA ASP A 130 6.37 -5.43 2.42
C ASP A 130 4.85 -5.42 2.60
N HIS A 131 4.17 -4.39 2.07
CA HIS A 131 2.71 -4.34 2.02
C HIS A 131 2.14 -5.41 1.10
N SER A 132 2.70 -5.57 -0.10
CA SER A 132 2.28 -6.62 -1.03
C SER A 132 2.43 -8.03 -0.46
N GLU A 133 3.46 -8.28 0.36
CA GLU A 133 3.63 -9.56 1.07
C GLU A 133 2.51 -9.77 2.11
N ARG A 134 2.17 -8.77 2.93
CA ARG A 134 1.05 -8.87 3.88
C ARG A 134 -0.30 -9.00 3.20
N VAL A 135 -0.51 -8.31 2.07
CA VAL A 135 -1.74 -8.46 1.27
C VAL A 135 -1.87 -9.89 0.75
N SER A 136 -0.77 -10.52 0.36
CA SER A 136 -0.75 -11.95 0.00
C SER A 136 -1.16 -12.84 1.18
N GLU A 137 -0.68 -12.57 2.40
CA GLU A 137 -1.10 -13.29 3.61
C GLU A 137 -2.60 -13.07 3.93
N TYR A 138 -3.13 -11.87 3.69
CA TYR A 138 -4.56 -11.62 3.87
C TYR A 138 -5.41 -12.33 2.82
N MET A 139 -4.95 -12.42 1.57
CA MET A 139 -5.62 -13.26 0.57
C MET A 139 -5.72 -14.72 1.04
N ASP A 140 -4.67 -15.24 1.68
CA ASP A 140 -4.70 -16.58 2.25
C ASP A 140 -5.74 -16.72 3.36
N LYS A 141 -5.77 -15.79 4.31
CA LYS A 141 -6.75 -15.78 5.40
C LYS A 141 -8.17 -15.74 4.87
N ILE A 142 -8.43 -14.87 3.88
CA ILE A 142 -9.75 -14.74 3.25
C ILE A 142 -10.14 -16.04 2.54
N ALA A 143 -9.26 -16.58 1.69
CA ALA A 143 -9.56 -17.80 0.93
C ALA A 143 -9.68 -19.05 1.83
N ASN A 144 -9.02 -19.08 3.00
CA ASN A 144 -9.20 -20.13 4.00
C ASN A 144 -10.53 -20.00 4.75
N ALA A 145 -10.95 -18.78 5.08
CA ALA A 145 -12.25 -18.52 5.70
C ALA A 145 -13.42 -18.73 4.72
N HIS A 146 -13.16 -18.53 3.42
CA HIS A 146 -14.13 -18.61 2.33
C HIS A 146 -13.61 -19.50 1.18
N PRO A 147 -13.51 -20.83 1.39
CA PRO A 147 -12.98 -21.75 0.38
C PRO A 147 -13.79 -21.74 -0.93
N GLU A 148 -15.06 -21.30 -0.90
CA GLU A 148 -15.88 -21.11 -2.08
C GLU A 148 -15.30 -20.09 -3.08
N ILE A 149 -14.49 -19.12 -2.65
CA ILE A 149 -13.85 -18.15 -3.55
C ILE A 149 -12.78 -18.86 -4.40
N GLU A 150 -11.96 -19.70 -3.77
CA GLU A 150 -10.95 -20.52 -4.45
C GLU A 150 -11.63 -21.52 -5.39
N ALA A 151 -12.67 -22.21 -4.91
CA ALA A 151 -13.44 -23.15 -5.72
C ALA A 151 -14.11 -22.47 -6.93
N ALA A 152 -14.69 -21.28 -6.75
CA ALA A 152 -15.27 -20.50 -7.82
C ALA A 152 -14.22 -20.03 -8.84
N THR A 153 -13.01 -19.70 -8.39
CA THR A 153 -11.88 -19.35 -9.27
C THR A 153 -11.46 -20.55 -10.11
N ALA A 154 -11.23 -21.69 -9.46
CA ALA A 154 -10.88 -22.94 -10.11
C ALA A 154 -11.91 -23.33 -11.16
N SER A 155 -13.20 -23.28 -10.80
CA SER A 155 -14.31 -23.60 -11.71
C SER A 155 -14.43 -22.61 -12.86
N LYS A 156 -14.39 -21.30 -12.58
CA LYS A 156 -14.59 -20.25 -13.60
C LYS A 156 -13.51 -20.30 -14.67
N TYR A 157 -12.26 -20.57 -14.30
CA TYR A 157 -11.13 -20.55 -15.22
C TYR A 157 -10.64 -21.93 -15.62
N LYS A 158 -11.30 -23.02 -15.19
CA LYS A 158 -10.92 -24.41 -15.48
C LYS A 158 -9.46 -24.71 -15.10
N ILE A 159 -9.08 -24.31 -13.89
CA ILE A 159 -7.75 -24.53 -13.32
C ILE A 159 -7.87 -25.28 -11.99
N SER A 160 -6.75 -25.81 -11.50
CA SER A 160 -6.67 -26.40 -10.17
C SER A 160 -6.84 -25.35 -9.07
N PRO A 161 -7.37 -25.72 -7.89
CA PRO A 161 -7.42 -24.83 -6.72
C PRO A 161 -6.03 -24.30 -6.33
N HIS A 162 -4.98 -25.13 -6.44
CA HIS A 162 -3.59 -24.73 -6.20
C HIS A 162 -3.10 -23.66 -7.18
N LEU A 163 -3.45 -23.77 -8.47
CA LEU A 163 -3.15 -22.72 -9.43
C LEU A 163 -3.97 -21.45 -9.15
N ALA A 164 -5.25 -21.57 -8.80
CA ALA A 164 -6.07 -20.42 -8.39
C ALA A 164 -5.44 -19.67 -7.21
N ARG A 165 -4.99 -20.39 -6.19
CA ARG A 165 -4.28 -19.84 -5.03
C ARG A 165 -2.97 -19.15 -5.41
N PHE A 166 -2.19 -19.77 -6.29
CA PHE A 166 -0.99 -19.15 -6.85
C PHE A 166 -1.30 -17.84 -7.59
N LEU A 167 -2.38 -17.79 -8.37
CA LEU A 167 -2.79 -16.56 -9.06
C LEU A 167 -3.20 -15.45 -8.09
N PHE A 168 -3.78 -15.77 -6.92
CA PHE A 168 -4.01 -14.79 -5.86
C PHE A 168 -2.70 -14.20 -5.34
N HIS A 169 -1.70 -15.03 -5.02
CA HIS A 169 -0.38 -14.54 -4.62
C HIS A 169 0.24 -13.64 -5.69
N VAL A 170 0.21 -14.07 -6.95
CA VAL A 170 0.74 -13.25 -8.04
C VAL A 170 0.00 -11.91 -8.14
N LEU A 171 -1.33 -11.92 -7.99
CA LEU A 171 -2.13 -10.69 -7.98
C LEU A 171 -1.70 -9.74 -6.85
N ALA A 172 -1.52 -10.24 -5.62
CA ALA A 172 -1.07 -9.46 -4.48
C ALA A 172 0.32 -8.82 -4.71
N HIS A 173 1.25 -9.53 -5.33
CA HIS A 173 2.60 -9.00 -5.54
C HIS A 173 2.72 -8.02 -6.72
N TRP A 174 1.70 -7.95 -7.59
CA TRP A 174 1.69 -7.06 -8.75
C TRP A 174 0.71 -5.90 -8.65
N HIS A 175 -0.14 -5.82 -7.62
CA HIS A 175 -1.17 -4.78 -7.56
C HIS A 175 -0.59 -3.36 -7.39
N ASP A 176 0.52 -3.23 -6.66
CA ASP A 176 1.12 -1.94 -6.25
C ASP A 176 2.47 -1.61 -6.92
N VAL A 177 2.96 -2.45 -7.84
CA VAL A 177 4.27 -2.23 -8.49
C VAL A 177 4.33 -0.97 -9.36
N GLY A 178 3.19 -0.34 -9.65
CA GLY A 178 3.07 0.92 -10.37
C GLY A 178 3.30 2.19 -9.53
N TYR A 179 3.47 2.10 -8.21
CA TYR A 179 3.76 3.28 -7.36
C TYR A 179 4.96 4.10 -7.82
N PRO A 180 6.11 3.50 -8.22
CA PRO A 180 7.25 4.23 -8.75
C PRO A 180 6.94 5.09 -9.98
N ASP A 181 5.92 4.71 -10.76
CA ASP A 181 5.52 5.39 -12.00
C ASP A 181 4.52 6.54 -11.77
N LEU A 182 4.18 6.85 -10.51
CA LEU A 182 3.24 7.93 -10.20
C LEU A 182 3.78 9.28 -10.63
N ASN A 183 5.05 9.64 -10.44
CA ASN A 183 5.65 10.89 -10.95
C ASN A 183 4.73 12.14 -10.83
N SER A 184 4.22 12.41 -9.61
CA SER A 184 3.26 13.49 -9.30
C SER A 184 1.80 13.30 -9.77
N ARG A 185 1.45 12.14 -10.33
CA ARG A 185 0.06 11.77 -10.66
C ARG A 185 -0.75 11.48 -9.38
N PRO A 186 -2.10 11.54 -9.46
CA PRO A 186 -2.97 11.14 -8.36
C PRO A 186 -2.65 9.72 -7.87
N LYS A 187 -2.79 9.47 -6.57
CA LYS A 187 -2.50 8.15 -5.95
C LYS A 187 -3.23 7.02 -6.67
N SER A 188 -4.49 7.20 -7.05
CA SER A 188 -5.31 6.22 -7.78
C SER A 188 -4.73 5.76 -9.11
N THR A 189 -3.78 6.48 -9.71
CA THR A 189 -3.17 6.10 -10.99
C THR A 189 -2.28 4.86 -10.89
N HIS A 190 -1.73 4.51 -9.71
CA HIS A 190 -0.79 3.39 -9.62
C HIS A 190 -1.41 2.07 -10.11
N GLY A 191 -2.69 1.81 -9.86
CA GLY A 191 -3.39 0.63 -10.38
C GLY A 191 -3.36 0.53 -11.92
N LEU A 192 -3.42 1.66 -12.64
CA LEU A 192 -3.29 1.70 -14.10
C LEU A 192 -1.88 1.35 -14.58
N ALA A 193 -0.87 1.86 -13.87
CA ALA A 193 0.54 1.56 -14.14
C ALA A 193 0.85 0.10 -13.82
N SER A 194 0.44 -0.39 -12.64
CA SER A 194 0.55 -1.79 -12.22
C SER A 194 -0.10 -2.74 -13.23
N ALA A 195 -1.32 -2.45 -13.68
CA ALA A 195 -2.01 -3.28 -14.66
C ALA A 195 -1.29 -3.32 -16.02
N SER A 196 -0.62 -2.23 -16.40
CA SER A 196 0.17 -2.18 -17.64
C SER A 196 1.48 -2.97 -17.49
N LEU A 197 2.19 -2.80 -16.38
CA LEU A 197 3.40 -3.56 -16.05
C LEU A 197 3.11 -5.07 -15.97
N PHE A 198 1.98 -5.46 -15.38
CA PHE A 198 1.52 -6.84 -15.35
C PHE A 198 1.33 -7.40 -16.78
N SER A 199 0.66 -6.64 -17.65
CA SER A 199 0.46 -7.05 -19.05
C SER A 199 1.76 -7.20 -19.83
N ASP A 200 2.71 -6.27 -19.64
CA ASP A 200 3.95 -6.25 -20.42
C ASP A 200 4.97 -7.28 -19.94
N ASN A 201 4.89 -7.74 -18.68
CA ASN A 201 5.90 -8.61 -18.09
C ASN A 201 5.44 -10.04 -17.81
N LEU A 202 4.15 -10.28 -17.57
CA LEU A 202 3.72 -11.53 -16.91
C LEU A 202 2.67 -12.34 -17.68
N VAL A 203 1.85 -11.69 -18.52
CA VAL A 203 0.71 -12.31 -19.21
C VAL A 203 1.08 -13.54 -20.02
N ASP A 204 2.20 -13.52 -20.75
CA ASP A 204 2.61 -14.66 -21.58
C ASP A 204 2.99 -15.90 -20.74
N GLN A 205 3.73 -15.68 -19.65
CA GLN A 205 4.19 -16.75 -18.76
C GLN A 205 3.02 -17.37 -17.99
N LEU A 206 2.18 -16.53 -17.38
CA LEU A 206 0.97 -17.00 -16.70
C LEU A 206 0.00 -17.67 -17.66
N GLY A 207 -0.18 -17.13 -18.87
CA GLY A 207 -1.06 -17.72 -19.86
C GLY A 207 -0.60 -19.11 -20.29
N THR A 208 0.71 -19.33 -20.38
CA THR A 208 1.28 -20.66 -20.64
C THR A 208 0.98 -21.62 -19.49
N LEU A 209 1.14 -21.17 -18.24
CA LEU A 209 0.85 -21.97 -17.06
C LEU A 209 -0.63 -22.36 -16.96
N ILE A 210 -1.53 -21.41 -17.22
CA ILE A 210 -2.98 -21.64 -17.18
C ILE A 210 -3.41 -22.60 -18.32
N ARG A 211 -2.91 -22.38 -19.54
CA ARG A 211 -3.22 -23.27 -20.69
C ARG A 211 -2.71 -24.69 -20.51
N ARG A 212 -1.61 -24.89 -19.77
CA ARG A 212 -1.10 -26.23 -19.41
C ARG A 212 -2.14 -27.06 -18.65
N GLU A 213 -2.96 -26.42 -17.82
CA GLU A 213 -4.08 -27.08 -17.12
C GLU A 213 -5.38 -27.08 -17.95
N ASN A 214 -5.32 -26.76 -19.25
CA ASN A 214 -6.49 -26.52 -20.12
C ASN A 214 -7.40 -25.38 -19.64
N GLY A 215 -6.84 -24.44 -18.88
CA GLY A 215 -7.57 -23.31 -18.31
C GLY A 215 -7.85 -22.18 -19.30
N GLU A 216 -8.82 -21.33 -18.94
CA GLU A 216 -9.25 -20.15 -19.71
C GLU A 216 -8.31 -18.95 -19.49
N ALA A 217 -7.09 -19.05 -20.02
CA ALA A 217 -6.02 -18.07 -19.79
C ALA A 217 -6.42 -16.63 -20.11
N ASP A 218 -7.02 -16.37 -21.27
CA ASP A 218 -7.32 -15.00 -21.71
C ASP A 218 -8.33 -14.32 -20.76
N GLN A 219 -9.33 -15.07 -20.30
CA GLN A 219 -10.35 -14.56 -19.37
C GLN A 219 -9.76 -14.36 -17.97
N ALA A 220 -8.95 -15.31 -17.47
CA ALA A 220 -8.28 -15.19 -16.18
C ALA A 220 -7.33 -13.98 -16.14
N LEU A 221 -6.49 -13.81 -17.15
CA LEU A 221 -5.52 -12.72 -17.23
C LEU A 221 -6.19 -11.36 -17.40
N LEU A 222 -7.29 -11.30 -18.16
CA LEU A 222 -8.10 -10.09 -18.28
C LEU A 222 -8.70 -9.69 -16.92
N ASP A 223 -9.26 -10.65 -16.18
CA ASP A 223 -9.88 -10.39 -14.88
C ASP A 223 -8.84 -10.02 -13.81
N MET A 224 -7.67 -10.70 -13.77
CA MET A 224 -6.56 -10.32 -12.89
C MET A 224 -6.08 -8.90 -13.17
N ARG A 225 -5.85 -8.57 -14.45
CA ARG A 225 -5.43 -7.24 -14.87
C ARG A 225 -6.45 -6.17 -14.47
N LYS A 226 -7.74 -6.47 -14.63
CA LYS A 226 -8.84 -5.58 -14.22
C LYS A 226 -8.90 -5.43 -12.70
N ALA A 227 -8.67 -6.50 -11.94
CA ALA A 227 -8.59 -6.47 -10.49
C ALA A 227 -7.44 -5.55 -10.03
N ILE A 228 -6.24 -5.67 -10.62
CA ILE A 228 -5.11 -4.75 -10.36
C ILE A 228 -5.51 -3.30 -10.67
N GLN A 229 -6.11 -3.06 -11.83
CA GLN A 229 -6.47 -1.72 -12.26
C GLN A 229 -7.48 -1.04 -11.32
N LEU A 230 -8.40 -1.82 -10.75
CA LEU A 230 -9.55 -1.32 -10.03
C LEU A 230 -9.53 -1.69 -8.53
N HIS A 231 -8.39 -2.10 -7.99
CA HIS A 231 -8.33 -2.54 -6.58
C HIS A 231 -8.60 -1.38 -5.61
N SER A 232 -8.28 -0.16 -6.00
CA SER A 232 -8.52 1.04 -5.19
C SER A 232 -9.75 1.85 -5.62
N ALA A 233 -10.66 1.28 -6.43
CA ALA A 233 -11.80 1.99 -7.02
C ALA A 233 -13.07 1.91 -6.15
N ASP A 234 -12.90 1.82 -4.84
CA ASP A 234 -13.88 1.55 -3.79
C ASP A 234 -14.16 2.75 -2.88
N VAL A 235 -13.35 3.82 -2.98
CA VAL A 235 -13.46 5.06 -2.17
C VAL A 235 -13.54 6.31 -3.06
N ASN A 236 -14.22 7.35 -2.57
CA ASN A 236 -14.40 8.68 -3.20
C ASN A 236 -15.01 8.64 -4.60
N VAL A 237 -16.35 8.62 -4.63
CA VAL A 237 -17.15 8.50 -5.85
C VAL A 237 -17.43 9.89 -6.46
N GLU A 238 -16.88 10.14 -7.64
CA GLU A 238 -17.39 11.14 -8.59
C GLU A 238 -18.35 10.48 -9.59
N HIS A 239 -19.15 11.30 -10.27
CA HIS A 239 -20.08 10.86 -11.30
C HIS A 239 -19.59 11.23 -12.70
N TYR A 240 -19.67 10.27 -13.62
CA TYR A 240 -19.20 10.37 -14.98
C TYR A 240 -20.28 9.91 -15.96
N PRO A 241 -20.67 10.71 -16.95
CA PRO A 241 -21.69 10.31 -17.91
C PRO A 241 -21.17 9.32 -18.96
N ILE A 242 -19.86 9.24 -19.21
CA ILE A 242 -19.28 8.47 -20.32
C ILE A 242 -18.39 7.34 -19.79
N ASN A 243 -18.64 6.11 -20.25
CA ASN A 243 -17.81 4.93 -20.01
C ASN A 243 -17.21 4.41 -21.32
N VAL A 244 -15.88 4.40 -21.38
CA VAL A 244 -15.08 4.02 -22.54
C VAL A 244 -14.54 2.62 -22.32
N LYS A 245 -14.99 1.66 -23.14
CA LYS A 245 -14.47 0.28 -23.13
C LYS A 245 -13.25 0.17 -24.03
N THR A 246 -12.17 -0.37 -23.49
CA THR A 246 -10.91 -0.61 -24.18
C THR A 246 -10.55 -2.10 -24.12
N ASP A 247 -9.55 -2.49 -24.91
CA ASP A 247 -8.84 -3.76 -24.79
C ASP A 247 -8.12 -3.93 -23.43
N ARG A 248 -8.04 -2.85 -22.66
CA ARG A 248 -7.37 -2.75 -21.36
C ARG A 248 -8.32 -2.36 -20.23
N GLY A 249 -9.59 -2.74 -20.34
CA GLY A 249 -10.59 -2.49 -19.31
C GLY A 249 -11.52 -1.32 -19.63
N SER A 250 -11.92 -0.56 -18.62
CA SER A 250 -12.88 0.53 -18.80
C SER A 250 -12.43 1.77 -18.05
N LEU A 251 -12.54 2.92 -18.70
CA LEU A 251 -12.24 4.23 -18.14
C LEU A 251 -13.46 5.13 -18.26
N LEU A 252 -13.66 6.01 -17.30
CA LEU A 252 -14.74 6.98 -17.30
C LEU A 252 -14.23 8.35 -17.73
N THR A 253 -15.06 9.14 -18.41
CA THR A 253 -14.75 10.52 -18.79
C THR A 253 -15.92 11.45 -18.45
N GLN A 254 -15.61 12.68 -18.04
CA GLN A 254 -16.63 13.64 -17.57
C GLN A 254 -17.43 14.26 -18.72
N ASN A 255 -16.84 14.40 -19.91
CA ASN A 255 -17.47 15.02 -21.07
C ASN A 255 -16.74 14.61 -22.37
N VAL A 256 -17.21 15.15 -23.50
CA VAL A 256 -16.68 14.85 -24.84
C VAL A 256 -15.28 15.42 -25.06
N ASP A 257 -14.93 16.55 -24.43
CA ASP A 257 -13.57 17.11 -24.49
C ASP A 257 -12.55 16.17 -23.81
N ALA A 258 -12.87 15.71 -22.59
CA ALA A 258 -12.05 14.74 -21.87
C ALA A 258 -11.92 13.41 -22.65
N LEU A 259 -13.00 12.98 -23.31
CA LEU A 259 -12.95 11.83 -24.23
C LEU A 259 -12.01 12.09 -25.40
N GLY A 260 -12.05 13.28 -26.01
CA GLY A 260 -11.13 13.69 -27.08
C GLY A 260 -9.67 13.60 -26.64
N LYS A 261 -9.34 14.16 -25.47
CA LYS A 261 -8.00 14.06 -24.86
C LYS A 261 -7.56 12.62 -24.62
N LEU A 262 -8.48 11.75 -24.19
CA LEU A 262 -8.20 10.32 -24.04
C LEU A 262 -7.85 9.66 -25.38
N PHE A 263 -8.58 9.97 -26.46
CA PHE A 263 -8.25 9.48 -27.80
C PHE A 263 -6.88 9.97 -28.27
N ASP A 264 -6.56 11.25 -28.05
CA ASP A 264 -5.26 11.84 -28.45
C ASP A 264 -4.10 11.22 -27.66
N HIS A 265 -4.31 10.95 -26.37
CA HIS A 265 -3.34 10.23 -25.55
C HIS A 265 -3.06 8.83 -26.13
N TYR A 266 -4.10 8.10 -26.52
CA TYR A 266 -3.97 6.76 -27.10
C TYR A 266 -3.34 6.73 -28.50
N SER A 267 -3.45 7.82 -29.27
CA SER A 267 -2.83 7.91 -30.60
C SER A 267 -1.36 8.35 -30.56
N THR A 268 -0.97 9.16 -29.56
CA THR A 268 0.36 9.81 -29.52
C THR A 268 1.33 9.23 -28.52
N ALA A 269 0.85 8.83 -27.33
CA ALA A 269 1.73 8.56 -26.18
C ALA A 269 1.98 7.07 -25.92
N SER A 270 1.19 6.17 -26.52
CA SER A 270 1.30 4.76 -26.22
C SER A 270 2.27 4.01 -27.13
N ARG A 271 3.21 3.28 -26.52
CA ARG A 271 4.08 2.31 -27.20
C ARG A 271 3.30 1.16 -27.86
N ARG A 272 2.03 0.95 -27.48
CA ARG A 272 1.12 -0.07 -28.04
C ARG A 272 -0.27 0.54 -28.23
N SER A 273 -0.81 0.55 -29.44
CA SER A 273 -2.12 1.19 -29.68
C SER A 273 -3.18 0.62 -28.75
N HIS A 274 -3.85 1.51 -28.01
CA HIS A 274 -5.01 1.14 -27.21
C HIS A 274 -6.23 1.09 -28.12
N ARG A 275 -7.02 0.03 -28.00
CA ARG A 275 -8.20 -0.14 -28.84
C ARG A 275 -9.45 0.17 -28.05
N ILE A 276 -10.14 1.24 -28.43
CA ILE A 276 -11.51 1.51 -27.94
C ILE A 276 -12.48 0.63 -28.72
N SER A 277 -13.27 -0.15 -28.00
CA SER A 277 -14.23 -1.10 -28.58
C SER A 277 -15.67 -0.59 -28.55
N ALA A 278 -16.03 0.19 -27.53
CA ALA A 278 -17.37 0.75 -27.39
C ALA A 278 -17.38 1.94 -26.41
N ILE A 279 -18.38 2.80 -26.54
CA ILE A 279 -18.65 3.92 -25.63
C ILE A 279 -20.10 3.82 -25.16
N ALA A 280 -20.30 3.87 -23.85
CA ALA A 280 -21.63 3.85 -23.24
C ALA A 280 -21.85 5.15 -22.45
N VAL A 281 -22.97 5.81 -22.71
CA VAL A 281 -23.34 7.09 -22.10
C VAL A 281 -24.56 6.88 -21.20
N GLN A 282 -24.53 7.43 -19.99
CA GLN A 282 -25.61 7.41 -19.00
C GLN A 282 -25.87 8.80 -18.45
N GLY A 283 -26.99 8.99 -17.75
CA GLY A 283 -27.40 10.26 -17.18
C GLY A 283 -28.44 11.01 -18.02
N ARG A 284 -29.01 12.08 -17.44
CA ARG A 284 -30.13 12.84 -18.03
C ARG A 284 -29.82 13.35 -19.44
N ASP A 285 -28.58 13.76 -19.67
CA ASP A 285 -28.12 14.32 -20.94
C ASP A 285 -27.53 13.28 -21.92
N ALA A 286 -27.73 11.99 -21.68
CA ALA A 286 -27.06 10.92 -22.44
C ALA A 286 -27.27 11.00 -23.96
N ALA A 287 -28.48 11.35 -24.42
CA ALA A 287 -28.78 11.48 -25.85
C ALA A 287 -28.05 12.67 -26.50
N ALA A 288 -27.96 13.80 -25.78
CA ALA A 288 -27.23 14.98 -26.25
C ALA A 288 -25.72 14.69 -26.33
N ILE A 289 -25.17 14.03 -25.31
CA ILE A 289 -23.76 13.62 -25.26
C ILE A 289 -23.46 12.60 -26.36
N GLU A 290 -24.32 11.60 -26.60
CA GLU A 290 -24.16 10.62 -27.68
C GLU A 290 -24.09 11.29 -29.07
N LYS A 291 -24.93 12.30 -29.32
CA LYS A 291 -24.89 13.07 -30.56
C LYS A 291 -23.55 13.79 -30.73
N GLN A 292 -23.03 14.40 -29.66
CA GLN A 292 -21.72 15.07 -29.67
C GLN A 292 -20.58 14.07 -29.91
N ILE A 293 -20.59 12.92 -29.23
CA ILE A 293 -19.58 11.86 -29.41
C ILE A 293 -19.62 11.34 -30.85
N THR A 294 -20.81 11.06 -31.39
CA THR A 294 -20.96 10.60 -32.77
C THR A 294 -20.42 11.62 -33.78
N GLY A 295 -20.66 12.92 -33.52
CA GLY A 295 -20.07 14.01 -34.30
C GLY A 295 -18.54 14.00 -34.24
N MET A 296 -17.96 13.92 -33.04
CA MET A 296 -16.51 13.84 -32.84
C MET A 296 -15.88 12.60 -33.51
N LEU A 297 -16.55 11.44 -33.47
CA LEU A 297 -16.03 10.22 -34.09
C LEU A 297 -16.02 10.31 -35.62
N LYS A 298 -16.98 11.02 -36.23
CA LYS A 298 -17.01 11.27 -37.68
C LYS A 298 -15.84 12.16 -38.14
N THR A 299 -15.47 13.17 -37.36
CA THR A 299 -14.38 14.08 -37.72
C THR A 299 -13.00 13.45 -37.53
N ARG A 300 -12.85 12.50 -36.60
CA ARG A 300 -11.57 11.82 -36.31
C ARG A 300 -11.18 10.73 -37.32
N MET A 301 -12.00 10.43 -38.32
CA MET A 301 -11.74 9.42 -39.37
C MET A 301 -11.16 8.10 -38.84
N LEU A 302 -11.76 7.56 -37.76
CA LEU A 302 -11.23 6.34 -37.14
C LEU A 302 -11.41 5.13 -38.07
N PRO A 303 -10.39 4.24 -38.18
CA PRO A 303 -10.41 3.11 -39.11
C PRO A 303 -11.44 2.02 -38.78
N ARG A 304 -12.13 2.12 -37.64
CA ARG A 304 -13.17 1.17 -37.21
C ARG A 304 -14.35 1.91 -36.60
N SER A 305 -15.55 1.42 -36.92
CA SER A 305 -16.79 1.89 -36.28
C SER A 305 -16.76 1.54 -34.78
N ILE A 306 -16.88 2.57 -33.94
CA ILE A 306 -17.02 2.44 -32.49
C ILE A 306 -18.50 2.51 -32.15
N LYS A 307 -19.02 1.47 -31.51
CA LYS A 307 -20.42 1.45 -31.06
C LYS A 307 -20.61 2.45 -29.92
N VAL A 308 -21.51 3.42 -30.10
CA VAL A 308 -21.98 4.34 -29.05
C VAL A 308 -23.38 3.91 -28.62
N THR A 309 -23.68 3.99 -27.33
CA THR A 309 -25.01 3.72 -26.78
C THR A 309 -25.35 4.75 -25.72
N ALA A 310 -26.59 5.23 -25.67
CA ALA A 310 -27.08 6.17 -24.65
C ALA A 310 -28.22 5.57 -23.82
N ARG A 311 -28.22 5.87 -22.52
CA ARG A 311 -29.29 5.50 -21.58
C ARG A 311 -29.60 6.65 -20.61
N GLN A 312 -30.70 7.36 -20.87
CA GLN A 312 -31.17 8.44 -20.00
C GLN A 312 -31.84 7.95 -18.71
N ASP A 313 -32.28 6.70 -18.70
CA ASP A 313 -32.98 6.07 -17.58
C ASP A 313 -32.02 5.49 -16.51
N LYS A 314 -30.71 5.67 -16.70
CA LYS A 314 -29.69 5.20 -15.77
C LYS A 314 -28.91 6.37 -15.17
N PRO A 315 -28.57 6.31 -13.88
CA PRO A 315 -27.70 7.30 -13.27
C PRO A 315 -26.32 7.26 -13.95
N GLU A 316 -25.57 8.33 -13.81
CA GLU A 316 -24.18 8.39 -14.26
C GLU A 316 -23.31 7.35 -13.55
N TYR A 317 -22.18 7.02 -14.15
CA TYR A 317 -21.25 6.05 -13.59
C TYR A 317 -20.53 6.64 -12.38
N ALA A 318 -20.59 5.92 -11.26
CA ALA A 318 -19.73 6.16 -10.11
C ALA A 318 -18.27 5.75 -10.42
N GLY A 319 -17.29 6.56 -10.02
CA GLY A 319 -15.90 6.18 -10.10
C GLY A 319 -14.93 7.08 -9.35
N ARG A 320 -13.70 6.59 -9.18
CA ARG A 320 -12.61 7.31 -8.51
C ARG A 320 -11.77 8.10 -9.54
N PRO A 321 -11.47 9.38 -9.32
CA PRO A 321 -10.63 10.16 -10.23
C PRO A 321 -9.24 9.55 -10.38
N ALA A 322 -8.67 9.61 -11.58
CA ALA A 322 -7.32 9.18 -11.92
C ALA A 322 -6.77 10.00 -13.11
N SER A 323 -5.50 9.77 -13.46
CA SER A 323 -4.85 10.43 -14.60
C SER A 323 -3.96 9.48 -15.39
N LEU A 324 -3.86 9.71 -16.71
CA LEU A 324 -3.01 8.93 -17.61
C LEU A 324 -1.64 9.59 -17.89
N ASP A 325 -1.49 10.89 -17.67
CA ASP A 325 -0.24 11.61 -17.93
C ASP A 325 0.30 12.31 -16.68
N THR A 326 1.57 12.72 -16.72
CA THR A 326 2.26 13.35 -15.58
C THR A 326 1.86 14.82 -15.35
N ARG A 327 1.20 15.45 -16.31
CA ARG A 327 0.73 16.86 -16.21
C ARG A 327 -0.70 16.94 -15.68
N ASN A 328 -1.35 15.80 -15.48
CA ASN A 328 -2.74 15.68 -15.12
C ASN A 328 -3.70 16.31 -16.15
N GLU A 329 -3.31 16.33 -17.42
CA GLU A 329 -4.09 16.90 -18.53
C GLU A 329 -5.21 15.92 -18.96
N VAL A 330 -4.90 14.63 -19.02
CA VAL A 330 -5.82 13.54 -19.36
C VAL A 330 -6.38 12.94 -18.06
N LYS A 331 -7.46 13.55 -17.58
CA LYS A 331 -8.23 13.10 -16.41
C LYS A 331 -9.23 12.03 -16.81
N VAL A 332 -9.26 10.95 -16.05
CA VAL A 332 -10.17 9.81 -16.25
C VAL A 332 -10.74 9.37 -14.91
N GLY A 333 -11.82 8.58 -14.92
CA GLY A 333 -12.33 7.89 -13.73
C GLY A 333 -12.09 6.38 -13.81
N LEU A 334 -11.77 5.77 -12.68
CA LEU A 334 -11.77 4.32 -12.48
C LEU A 334 -13.14 3.91 -11.97
N ARG A 335 -13.83 3.07 -12.72
CA ARG A 335 -15.24 2.75 -12.43
C ARG A 335 -15.40 2.01 -11.11
N TYR A 336 -16.23 2.56 -10.23
CA TYR A 336 -16.74 1.88 -9.05
C TYR A 336 -17.74 0.81 -9.49
N THR A 337 -17.56 -0.39 -8.96
CA THR A 337 -18.43 -1.53 -9.22
C THR A 337 -18.48 -2.39 -7.98
N GLU A 338 -19.69 -2.71 -7.54
CA GLU A 338 -19.90 -3.78 -6.56
C GLU A 338 -19.42 -5.11 -7.15
N GLN A 339 -18.77 -5.93 -6.33
CA GLN A 339 -18.18 -7.20 -6.74
C GLN A 339 -18.68 -8.32 -5.83
N GLU A 340 -19.24 -9.34 -6.45
CA GLU A 340 -19.48 -10.62 -5.82
C GLU A 340 -18.22 -11.49 -6.00
N LEU A 341 -17.52 -11.81 -4.91
CA LEU A 341 -16.25 -12.52 -4.95
C LEU A 341 -16.39 -13.93 -5.52
N THR A 342 -17.54 -14.59 -5.40
CA THR A 342 -17.76 -15.89 -6.07
C THR A 342 -17.99 -15.78 -7.58
N LYS A 343 -18.29 -14.58 -8.12
CA LYS A 343 -18.44 -14.33 -9.57
C LYS A 343 -17.19 -13.69 -10.18
N ASN A 344 -16.52 -12.83 -9.40
CA ASN A 344 -15.32 -12.09 -9.79
C ASN A 344 -14.24 -12.27 -8.71
N PRO A 345 -13.64 -13.47 -8.60
CA PRO A 345 -12.83 -13.84 -7.44
C PRO A 345 -11.54 -13.04 -7.30
N PHE A 346 -10.95 -12.57 -8.41
CA PHE A 346 -9.78 -11.69 -8.32
C PHE A 346 -10.08 -10.35 -7.66
N ALA A 347 -11.34 -9.94 -7.47
CA ALA A 347 -11.67 -8.78 -6.65
C ALA A 347 -11.32 -8.96 -5.16
N ILE A 348 -10.93 -10.17 -4.72
CA ILE A 348 -10.38 -10.46 -3.38
C ILE A 348 -9.22 -9.52 -3.00
N ILE A 349 -8.45 -9.02 -3.99
CA ILE A 349 -7.38 -8.03 -3.76
C ILE A 349 -7.89 -6.77 -3.06
N ARG A 350 -9.12 -6.33 -3.35
CA ARG A 350 -9.73 -5.15 -2.71
C ARG A 350 -9.89 -5.35 -1.22
N LEU A 351 -10.36 -6.54 -0.84
CA LEU A 351 -10.51 -6.89 0.56
C LEU A 351 -9.14 -7.00 1.22
N ALA A 352 -8.23 -7.78 0.63
CA ALA A 352 -6.91 -8.03 1.19
C ALA A 352 -6.06 -6.75 1.38
N ASP A 353 -6.07 -5.81 0.43
CA ASP A 353 -5.38 -4.52 0.53
C ASP A 353 -5.92 -3.69 1.71
N ASN A 354 -7.24 -3.61 1.85
CA ASN A 354 -7.87 -2.87 2.94
C ASN A 354 -7.76 -3.57 4.31
N LEU A 355 -7.45 -4.88 4.36
CA LEU A 355 -7.16 -5.58 5.61
C LEU A 355 -5.71 -5.42 6.08
N ASP A 356 -4.77 -4.96 5.24
CA ASP A 356 -3.46 -4.55 5.77
C ASP A 356 -3.60 -3.22 6.50
N MET A 357 -4.08 -3.25 7.74
CA MET A 357 -4.28 -2.04 8.56
C MET A 357 -3.72 -2.16 9.98
N THR A 358 -2.98 -3.23 10.28
CA THR A 358 -2.32 -3.39 11.58
C THR A 358 -1.10 -2.47 11.72
N ALA A 359 -0.58 -2.33 12.94
CA ALA A 359 0.70 -1.67 13.19
C ALA A 359 1.88 -2.28 12.39
N GLY A 360 1.73 -3.52 11.90
CA GLY A 360 2.68 -4.16 10.99
C GLY A 360 2.83 -3.46 9.63
N ARG A 361 1.83 -2.67 9.21
CA ARG A 361 1.89 -1.83 8.00
C ARG A 361 2.87 -0.67 8.11
N LEU A 362 3.26 -0.33 9.33
CA LEU A 362 4.22 0.74 9.58
C LEU A 362 5.65 0.24 9.33
N SER A 363 6.42 0.99 8.54
CA SER A 363 7.84 0.72 8.34
C SER A 363 8.59 0.71 9.69
N PRO A 364 9.77 0.05 9.79
CA PRO A 364 10.55 0.06 11.02
C PRO A 364 10.81 1.47 11.57
N LEU A 365 11.07 2.44 10.67
CA LEU A 365 11.28 3.84 11.03
C LEU A 365 10.02 4.48 11.65
N GLN A 366 8.84 4.18 11.09
CA GLN A 366 7.54 4.66 11.58
C GLN A 366 7.10 3.99 12.88
N ARG A 367 7.73 2.87 13.26
CA ARG A 367 7.48 2.21 14.55
C ARG A 367 8.35 2.74 15.69
N THR A 368 9.29 3.65 15.40
CA THR A 368 10.16 4.24 16.43
C THR A 368 9.38 5.15 17.37
N THR A 369 9.82 5.23 18.63
CA THR A 369 9.25 6.13 19.64
C THR A 369 9.33 7.60 19.20
N ALA A 370 10.42 7.99 18.52
CA ALA A 370 10.60 9.33 17.98
C ALA A 370 9.52 9.66 16.94
N PHE A 371 9.29 8.79 15.95
CA PHE A 371 8.22 9.01 14.96
C PHE A 371 6.85 9.10 15.61
N ARG A 372 6.55 8.19 16.55
CA ARG A 372 5.31 8.23 17.32
C ARG A 372 5.12 9.58 18.00
N THR A 373 6.13 10.02 18.74
CA THR A 373 6.12 11.31 19.43
C THR A 373 5.85 12.48 18.46
N MET A 374 6.45 12.46 17.26
CA MET A 374 6.21 13.49 16.24
C MET A 374 4.75 13.56 15.82
N TYR A 375 4.18 12.46 15.32
CA TYR A 375 2.81 12.54 14.80
C TYR A 375 1.78 12.72 15.92
N TRP A 376 2.05 12.23 17.13
CA TRP A 376 1.23 12.53 18.31
C TRP A 376 1.24 14.04 18.59
N LYS A 377 2.40 14.70 18.66
CA LYS A 377 2.44 16.16 18.88
C LYS A 377 1.78 16.97 17.76
N LEU A 378 1.90 16.51 16.52
CA LEU A 378 1.34 17.17 15.34
C LEU A 378 -0.15 16.87 15.13
N GLY A 379 -0.68 15.81 15.74
CA GLY A 379 -1.99 15.25 15.47
C GLY A 379 -2.96 15.18 16.65
N ASP A 380 -2.45 15.03 17.86
CA ASP A 380 -3.23 15.02 19.10
C ASP A 380 -3.73 16.43 19.41
N HIS A 381 -4.90 16.60 20.04
CA HIS A 381 -5.45 17.89 20.47
C HIS A 381 -4.59 18.61 21.53
N GLY A 382 -3.33 18.25 21.71
CA GLY A 382 -2.35 19.00 22.48
C GLY A 382 -2.14 20.42 21.92
N PRO A 383 -1.37 21.24 22.66
CA PRO A 383 -1.13 22.64 22.30
C PRO A 383 -0.69 22.85 20.84
N ILE A 384 0.24 22.03 20.34
CA ILE A 384 0.80 22.14 18.99
C ILE A 384 -0.25 21.88 17.90
N ALA A 385 -1.02 20.78 17.95
CA ALA A 385 -2.00 20.51 16.90
C ALA A 385 -3.19 21.46 16.96
N ARG A 386 -3.59 21.95 18.15
CA ARG A 386 -4.61 23.03 18.24
C ARG A 386 -4.15 24.28 17.52
N THR A 387 -2.88 24.66 17.69
CA THR A 387 -2.30 25.76 16.93
C THR A 387 -2.27 25.47 15.43
N LEU A 388 -1.84 24.27 15.01
CA LEU A 388 -1.84 23.89 13.58
C LEU A 388 -3.25 23.94 12.98
N PHE A 389 -4.26 23.47 13.72
CA PHE A 389 -5.66 23.54 13.32
C PHE A 389 -6.13 24.99 13.16
N ALA A 390 -5.79 25.85 14.13
CA ALA A 390 -6.16 27.26 14.07
C ALA A 390 -5.46 27.98 12.90
N LEU A 391 -4.18 27.68 12.65
CA LEU A 391 -3.46 28.18 11.47
C LEU A 391 -4.06 27.68 10.15
N ASN A 392 -4.60 26.46 10.09
CA ASN A 392 -5.27 25.93 8.89
C ASN A 392 -6.61 26.62 8.58
N ARG A 393 -7.23 27.26 9.59
CA ARG A 393 -8.48 28.03 9.41
C ARG A 393 -8.25 29.43 8.84
N LEU A 394 -7.01 29.91 8.86
CA LEU A 394 -6.63 31.13 8.19
C LEU A 394 -6.56 30.86 6.69
N ASP A 395 -7.63 31.18 5.96
CA ASP A 395 -7.52 31.40 4.53
C ASP A 395 -7.03 32.83 4.27
N GLY A 396 -6.55 33.11 3.06
CA GLY A 396 -6.06 34.45 2.69
C GLY A 396 -7.11 35.57 2.76
N LYS A 397 -8.34 35.30 3.21
CA LYS A 397 -9.47 36.26 3.27
C LYS A 397 -9.98 36.49 4.69
N ASN A 398 -9.62 35.66 5.68
CA ASN A 398 -10.19 35.72 7.02
C ASN A 398 -9.12 36.05 8.09
N THR A 399 -8.85 37.34 8.26
CA THR A 399 -7.81 37.86 9.18
C THR A 399 -8.34 38.16 10.59
N SER A 400 -9.65 38.04 10.84
CA SER A 400 -10.26 38.30 12.15
C SER A 400 -9.75 37.36 13.25
N ASP A 401 -9.36 36.14 12.89
CA ASP A 401 -8.96 35.10 13.84
C ASP A 401 -7.48 35.20 14.26
N VAL A 402 -6.67 36.03 13.57
CA VAL A 402 -5.22 36.17 13.80
C VAL A 402 -4.87 36.60 15.24
N PRO A 403 -5.49 37.63 15.83
CA PRO A 403 -5.19 38.03 17.20
C PRO A 403 -5.52 36.95 18.23
N ASP A 404 -6.59 36.18 18.00
CA ASP A 404 -7.01 35.10 18.89
C ASP A 404 -6.10 33.88 18.76
N ILE A 405 -5.59 33.58 17.55
CA ILE A 405 -4.57 32.55 17.32
C ILE A 405 -3.26 32.92 18.01
N LEU A 406 -2.79 34.15 17.85
CA LEU A 406 -1.58 34.65 18.52
C LEU A 406 -1.72 34.65 20.05
N ARG A 407 -2.90 35.04 20.55
CA ARG A 407 -3.21 34.98 21.98
C ARG A 407 -3.21 33.53 22.47
N GLY A 408 -3.84 32.62 21.74
CA GLY A 408 -3.84 31.18 22.03
C GLY A 408 -2.44 30.56 22.00
N LEU A 409 -1.60 30.95 21.03
CA LEU A 409 -0.18 30.58 20.95
C LEU A 409 0.60 31.03 22.19
N ARG A 410 0.47 32.30 22.57
CA ARG A 410 1.15 32.88 23.75
C ARG A 410 0.62 32.33 25.07
N GLN A 411 -0.69 32.06 25.15
CA GLN A 411 -1.32 31.41 26.31
C GLN A 411 -0.87 29.95 26.44
N ALA A 412 -0.81 29.21 25.34
CA ALA A 412 -0.28 27.84 25.32
C ALA A 412 1.22 27.79 25.68
N ALA A 413 1.98 28.82 25.28
CA ALA A 413 3.39 28.98 25.65
C ALA A 413 3.61 29.36 27.13
N SER A 414 2.62 29.99 27.79
CA SER A 414 2.72 30.47 29.18
C SER A 414 1.99 29.57 30.20
N GLY A 415 1.07 28.71 29.75
CA GLY A 415 0.27 27.82 30.60
C GLY A 415 0.99 26.54 31.06
N SER A 416 2.20 26.27 30.56
CA SER A 416 3.03 25.15 30.98
C SER A 416 4.34 25.71 31.51
N ALA A 417 4.76 25.27 32.70
CA ALA A 417 6.03 25.69 33.29
C ALA A 417 7.14 25.63 32.23
N SER A 418 7.97 26.69 32.15
CA SER A 418 8.92 26.99 31.07
C SER A 418 9.99 25.92 30.75
N THR A 419 9.86 24.74 31.33
CA THR A 419 10.69 23.55 31.10
C THR A 419 10.11 22.59 30.05
N ASP A 420 8.80 22.64 29.77
CA ASP A 420 8.18 21.73 28.81
C ASP A 420 8.61 22.03 27.37
N VAL A 421 8.86 20.98 26.61
CA VAL A 421 9.36 21.03 25.22
C VAL A 421 8.36 21.73 24.31
N ASP A 422 7.06 21.50 24.52
CA ASP A 422 6.00 22.09 23.70
C ASP A 422 5.89 23.60 23.93
N SER A 423 6.07 24.06 25.17
CA SER A 423 6.07 25.49 25.49
C SER A 423 7.25 26.20 24.84
N ARG A 424 8.44 25.59 24.83
CA ARG A 424 9.62 26.16 24.13
C ARG A 424 9.43 26.23 22.62
N ILE A 425 8.86 25.19 22.01
CA ILE A 425 8.51 25.20 20.58
C ILE A 425 7.52 26.32 20.28
N LEU A 426 6.44 26.42 21.06
CA LEU A 426 5.38 27.41 20.83
C LEU A 426 5.84 28.84 21.08
N SER A 427 6.65 29.08 22.12
CA SER A 427 7.29 30.39 22.37
C SER A 427 8.19 30.78 21.21
N GLY A 428 9.07 29.89 20.75
CA GLY A 428 9.99 30.17 19.64
C GLY A 428 9.25 30.44 18.33
N VAL A 429 8.11 29.79 18.09
CA VAL A 429 7.24 30.09 16.94
C VAL A 429 6.53 31.43 17.12
N ALA A 430 6.00 31.72 18.30
CA ALA A 430 5.31 32.98 18.60
C ALA A 430 6.25 34.20 18.56
N GLU A 431 7.52 34.06 18.96
CA GLU A 431 8.54 35.12 18.89
C GLU A 431 8.94 35.44 17.44
N ARG A 432 8.96 34.44 16.57
CA ARG A 432 9.29 34.59 15.14
C ARG A 432 8.11 35.10 14.31
N LEU A 433 6.91 35.17 14.90
CA LEU A 433 5.69 35.66 14.26
C LEU A 433 5.28 36.99 14.88
N ALA A 434 5.71 38.10 14.28
CA ALA A 434 5.18 39.42 14.65
C ALA A 434 3.67 39.54 14.29
N PRO A 435 2.87 40.33 15.02
CA PRO A 435 1.46 40.55 14.68
C PRO A 435 1.24 41.06 13.24
N ASP A 436 2.10 41.98 12.80
CA ASP A 436 2.10 42.49 11.43
C ASP A 436 2.62 41.45 10.43
N ALA A 437 3.49 40.56 10.91
CA ALA A 437 3.95 39.45 10.13
C ALA A 437 2.76 38.55 9.76
N ILE A 438 1.89 38.07 10.66
CA ILE A 438 0.77 37.18 10.26
C ILE A 438 -0.29 37.85 9.36
N ARG A 439 -0.37 39.20 9.36
CA ARG A 439 -1.28 39.95 8.49
C ARG A 439 -0.85 39.91 7.01
N ASP A 440 0.46 39.91 6.76
CA ASP A 440 1.09 39.84 5.43
C ASP A 440 1.85 38.51 5.15
N LEU A 441 2.06 37.67 6.18
CA LEU A 441 2.72 36.36 6.14
C LEU A 441 1.66 35.29 5.92
N ASP A 442 1.81 34.69 4.76
CA ASP A 442 1.78 33.25 4.54
C ASP A 442 1.57 32.38 5.81
N ALA A 443 0.31 32.14 6.20
CA ALA A 443 -0.05 31.19 7.27
C ALA A 443 0.59 29.80 7.02
N LEU A 444 0.87 29.48 5.75
CA LEU A 444 1.63 28.31 5.36
C LEU A 444 3.08 28.35 5.87
N ALA A 445 3.75 29.50 5.88
CA ALA A 445 5.09 29.67 6.43
C ALA A 445 5.11 29.47 7.94
N ALA A 446 4.15 30.04 8.66
CA ALA A 446 3.98 29.82 10.10
C ALA A 446 3.73 28.34 10.42
N ARG A 447 2.85 27.69 9.65
CA ARG A 447 2.59 26.25 9.74
C ARG A 447 3.86 25.42 9.50
N ARG A 448 4.60 25.71 8.44
CA ARG A 448 5.88 25.03 8.13
C ARG A 448 6.89 25.20 9.26
N LEU A 449 7.00 26.40 9.84
CA LEU A 449 7.91 26.67 10.95
C LEU A 449 7.52 25.87 12.20
N LEU A 450 6.24 25.81 12.54
CA LEU A 450 5.76 25.05 13.69
C LEU A 450 6.00 23.54 13.52
N ILE A 451 5.71 23.00 12.33
CA ILE A 451 6.00 21.59 12.00
C ILE A 451 7.51 21.31 12.15
N ARG A 452 8.35 22.16 11.54
CA ARG A 452 9.81 21.99 11.59
C ARG A 452 10.34 22.02 13.02
N SER A 453 9.94 23.02 13.80
CA SER A 453 10.37 23.18 15.19
C SER A 453 9.94 22.01 16.05
N THR A 454 8.73 21.48 15.83
CA THR A 454 8.24 20.28 16.53
C THR A 454 9.07 19.06 16.20
N VAL A 455 9.33 18.83 14.90
CA VAL A 455 10.10 17.66 14.43
C VAL A 455 11.54 17.72 14.93
N ASP A 456 12.23 18.85 14.76
CA ASP A 456 13.61 19.02 15.23
C ASP A 456 13.70 18.84 16.75
N SER A 457 12.75 19.41 17.49
CA SER A 457 12.74 19.28 18.94
C SER A 457 12.55 17.83 19.42
N VAL A 458 11.74 17.02 18.72
CA VAL A 458 11.63 15.58 19.02
C VAL A 458 12.94 14.86 18.70
N LEU A 459 13.59 15.18 17.58
CA LEU A 459 14.86 14.58 17.18
C LEU A 459 16.03 14.96 18.09
N ASP A 460 15.98 16.13 18.70
CA ASP A 460 16.99 16.60 19.66
C ASP A 460 16.74 16.07 21.08
N SER A 461 15.61 15.41 21.32
CA SER A 461 15.25 14.89 22.64
C SER A 461 15.78 13.46 22.89
N PRO A 462 15.78 13.00 24.16
CA PRO A 462 16.21 11.65 24.52
C PRO A 462 15.49 10.51 23.79
N VAL A 463 14.25 10.74 23.34
CA VAL A 463 13.46 9.70 22.63
C VAL A 463 14.05 9.33 21.26
N ALA A 464 14.97 10.15 20.73
CA ALA A 464 15.67 9.92 19.47
C ALA A 464 17.16 9.56 19.67
N HIS A 465 17.68 9.48 20.89
CA HIS A 465 19.11 9.21 21.15
C HIS A 465 19.61 7.87 20.57
N SER A 466 18.72 6.88 20.48
CA SER A 466 19.07 5.58 19.92
C SER A 466 19.08 5.53 18.39
N LEU A 467 18.69 6.62 17.72
CA LEU A 467 18.66 6.71 16.27
C LEU A 467 20.00 7.19 15.73
N SER A 468 20.43 6.56 14.65
CA SER A 468 21.57 7.01 13.87
C SER A 468 21.30 8.33 13.13
N GLU A 469 22.35 9.01 12.68
CA GLU A 469 22.20 10.28 11.94
C GLU A 469 21.40 10.12 10.64
N ALA A 470 21.59 9.01 9.92
CA ALA A 470 20.80 8.73 8.72
C ALA A 470 19.31 8.52 9.02
N GLU A 471 18.97 7.89 10.15
CA GLU A 471 17.59 7.71 10.60
C GLU A 471 16.96 9.03 11.05
N ARG A 472 17.71 9.85 11.81
CA ARG A 472 17.30 11.20 12.21
C ARG A 472 17.02 12.07 10.98
N SER A 473 17.92 12.07 10.01
CA SER A 473 17.75 12.79 8.74
C SER A 473 16.51 12.31 7.97
N SER A 474 16.31 10.99 7.88
CA SER A 474 15.11 10.41 7.24
C SER A 474 13.82 10.83 7.97
N LEU A 475 13.79 10.73 9.31
CA LEU A 475 12.64 11.15 10.11
C LEU A 475 12.37 12.64 10.01
N ARG A 476 13.40 13.47 9.91
CA ARG A 476 13.25 14.91 9.72
C ARG A 476 12.51 15.21 8.42
N GLU A 477 12.95 14.61 7.31
CA GLU A 477 12.29 14.76 6.01
C GLU A 477 10.83 14.29 6.05
N VAL A 478 10.59 13.11 6.64
CA VAL A 478 9.26 12.55 6.78
C VAL A 478 8.37 13.45 7.65
N GLY A 479 8.86 13.85 8.82
CA GLY A 479 8.16 14.69 9.78
C GLY A 479 7.73 16.02 9.17
N TYR A 480 8.58 16.65 8.36
CA TYR A 480 8.27 17.91 7.68
C TYR A 480 7.14 17.79 6.65
N ARG A 481 6.87 16.57 6.17
CA ARG A 481 5.84 16.28 5.16
C ARG A 481 4.55 15.72 5.77
N LEU A 482 4.50 15.51 7.09
CA LEU A 482 3.29 15.03 7.76
C LEU A 482 2.12 16.02 7.58
N ASN A 483 0.94 15.46 7.33
CA ASN A 483 -0.31 16.19 7.21
C ASN A 483 -1.42 15.47 7.98
N GLY A 484 -2.63 16.06 8.02
CA GLY A 484 -3.75 15.49 8.75
C GLY A 484 -4.09 14.06 8.30
N GLU A 485 -4.16 13.80 6.99
CA GLU A 485 -4.45 12.48 6.44
C GLU A 485 -3.40 11.43 6.83
N SER A 486 -2.11 11.78 6.75
CA SER A 486 -1.02 10.92 7.21
C SER A 486 -1.18 10.53 8.68
N ILE A 487 -1.52 11.49 9.54
CA ILE A 487 -1.70 11.27 10.98
C ILE A 487 -2.85 10.29 11.24
N LEU A 488 -3.99 10.47 10.55
CA LEU A 488 -5.12 9.55 10.64
C LEU A 488 -4.71 8.12 10.28
N HIS A 489 -3.93 7.98 9.20
CA HIS A 489 -3.42 6.68 8.77
C HIS A 489 -2.50 6.02 9.79
N PHE A 490 -1.58 6.78 10.39
CA PHE A 490 -0.60 6.25 11.33
C PHE A 490 -1.24 5.86 12.66
N GLY A 491 -2.04 6.75 13.26
CA GLY A 491 -2.73 6.45 14.51
C GLY A 491 -3.74 5.30 14.34
N GLY A 492 -4.47 5.27 13.22
CA GLY A 492 -5.38 4.16 12.92
C GLY A 492 -4.67 2.80 12.81
N CYS A 493 -3.47 2.75 12.22
CA CYS A 493 -2.69 1.50 12.20
C CYS A 493 -2.13 1.16 13.58
N GLU A 494 -1.68 2.15 14.36
CA GLU A 494 -1.10 1.93 15.69
C GLU A 494 -2.13 1.30 16.65
N ALA A 495 -3.40 1.68 16.53
CA ALA A 495 -4.46 1.18 17.39
C ALA A 495 -4.82 -0.30 17.14
N ILE A 496 -4.50 -0.83 15.97
CA ILE A 496 -4.92 -2.17 15.52
C ILE A 496 -3.79 -3.19 15.78
N GLU A 497 -4.09 -4.18 16.62
CA GLU A 497 -3.14 -5.24 17.00
C GLU A 497 -3.17 -6.39 15.99
N THR A 498 -4.36 -6.96 15.76
CA THR A 498 -4.52 -8.15 14.92
C THR A 498 -5.83 -8.12 14.14
N ILE A 499 -5.82 -8.79 13.00
CA ILE A 499 -6.99 -8.98 12.13
C ILE A 499 -7.13 -10.46 11.84
N ASP A 500 -8.31 -10.97 12.16
CA ASP A 500 -8.73 -12.33 11.91
C ASP A 500 -9.93 -12.34 10.96
N VAL A 501 -9.93 -13.26 9.99
CA VAL A 501 -10.97 -13.37 8.97
C VAL A 501 -11.74 -14.65 9.24
N LYS A 502 -13.04 -14.53 9.49
CA LYS A 502 -13.97 -15.63 9.73
C LYS A 502 -15.06 -15.63 8.67
N PRO A 503 -15.75 -16.76 8.44
CA PRO A 503 -16.78 -16.87 7.40
C PRO A 503 -17.87 -15.79 7.45
N GLU A 504 -18.26 -15.31 8.63
CA GLU A 504 -19.34 -14.33 8.76
C GLU A 504 -18.84 -12.90 9.05
N LYS A 505 -17.58 -12.77 9.48
CA LYS A 505 -17.07 -11.50 10.01
C LYS A 505 -15.56 -11.39 9.98
N ILE A 506 -15.09 -10.16 9.94
CA ILE A 506 -13.69 -9.79 10.12
C ILE A 506 -13.55 -9.24 11.53
N VAL A 507 -12.75 -9.90 12.37
CA VAL A 507 -12.52 -9.49 13.75
C VAL A 507 -11.26 -8.64 13.80
N VAL A 508 -11.43 -7.36 14.15
CA VAL A 508 -10.34 -6.40 14.34
C VAL A 508 -10.10 -6.24 15.83
N THR A 509 -8.97 -6.73 16.31
CA THR A 509 -8.56 -6.56 17.71
C THR A 509 -7.77 -5.28 17.85
N VAL A 510 -8.19 -4.42 18.79
CA VAL A 510 -7.57 -3.13 19.07
C VAL A 510 -7.01 -3.07 20.48
N ASN A 511 -5.95 -2.27 20.66
CA ASN A 511 -5.47 -1.90 21.98
C ASN A 511 -6.48 -0.92 22.58
N ASP A 512 -7.38 -1.39 23.45
CA ASP A 512 -8.56 -0.61 23.88
C ASP A 512 -8.21 0.75 24.52
N PRO A 513 -7.23 0.87 25.45
CA PRO A 513 -6.81 2.16 25.98
C PRO A 513 -6.29 3.13 24.90
N LEU A 514 -5.44 2.64 23.98
CA LEU A 514 -4.87 3.46 22.93
C LEU A 514 -5.93 3.88 21.89
N TYR A 515 -6.78 2.94 21.48
CA TYR A 515 -7.86 3.14 20.53
C TYR A 515 -8.84 4.22 21.01
N ARG A 516 -9.27 4.16 22.29
CA ARG A 516 -10.14 5.18 22.88
C ARG A 516 -9.47 6.55 22.89
N ARG A 517 -8.23 6.62 23.38
CA ARG A 517 -7.46 7.88 23.42
C ARG A 517 -7.30 8.50 22.03
N LEU A 518 -7.01 7.69 21.02
CA LEU A 518 -6.89 8.16 19.63
C LEU A 518 -8.23 8.66 19.08
N ASN A 519 -9.35 8.09 19.52
CA ASN A 519 -10.69 8.48 19.07
C ASN A 519 -11.29 9.69 19.79
N ASP A 520 -10.66 10.17 20.86
CA ASP A 520 -10.97 11.49 21.43
C ASP A 520 -10.68 12.62 20.43
N VAL A 521 -9.78 12.36 19.46
CA VAL A 521 -9.49 13.24 18.33
C VAL A 521 -10.26 12.75 17.11
N LYS A 522 -11.05 13.66 16.52
CA LYS A 522 -11.89 13.35 15.35
C LYS A 522 -11.45 14.14 14.12
N SER A 523 -11.50 13.50 12.95
CA SER A 523 -11.41 14.19 11.67
C SER A 523 -12.69 15.03 11.41
N PRO A 524 -12.68 15.92 10.40
CA PRO A 524 -13.82 16.78 10.09
C PRO A 524 -15.13 16.03 9.78
N ASP A 525 -15.05 14.77 9.34
CA ASP A 525 -16.18 13.87 9.10
C ASP A 525 -16.69 13.17 10.38
N GLY A 526 -16.05 13.40 11.52
CA GLY A 526 -16.39 12.81 12.81
C GLY A 526 -15.71 11.47 13.12
N THR A 527 -14.91 10.93 12.20
CA THR A 527 -14.19 9.67 12.39
C THR A 527 -13.04 9.84 13.39
N GLY A 528 -12.92 8.95 14.38
CA GLY A 528 -11.80 8.97 15.32
C GLY A 528 -10.49 8.50 14.67
N ILE A 529 -9.33 8.99 15.14
CA ILE A 529 -8.03 8.59 14.57
C ILE A 529 -7.83 7.07 14.63
N GLY A 530 -8.15 6.44 15.76
CA GLY A 530 -8.02 4.99 15.95
C GLY A 530 -8.98 4.19 15.07
N GLU A 531 -10.16 4.75 14.78
CA GLU A 531 -11.19 4.13 13.93
C GLU A 531 -10.92 4.31 12.42
N TYR A 532 -10.10 5.27 12.04
CA TYR A 532 -9.96 5.70 10.66
C TYR A 532 -9.67 4.57 9.65
N GLN A 533 -8.75 3.66 9.97
CA GLN A 533 -8.45 2.54 9.06
C GLN A 533 -9.58 1.51 9.00
N ILE A 534 -10.27 1.28 10.11
CA ILE A 534 -11.44 0.40 10.17
C ILE A 534 -12.54 0.97 9.30
N GLU A 535 -12.78 2.27 9.36
CA GLU A 535 -13.80 2.93 8.54
C GLU A 535 -13.46 2.86 7.05
N ARG A 536 -12.19 3.05 6.67
CA ARG A 536 -11.76 2.82 5.28
C ARG A 536 -12.00 1.39 4.82
N ALA A 537 -11.73 0.40 5.68
CA ALA A 537 -12.03 -1.00 5.37
C ALA A 537 -13.53 -1.26 5.25
N ARG A 538 -14.39 -0.63 6.08
CA ARG A 538 -15.85 -0.69 5.94
C ARG A 538 -16.34 -0.10 4.62
N GLN A 539 -15.78 1.05 4.22
CA GLN A 539 -16.09 1.67 2.93
C GLN A 539 -15.74 0.74 1.77
N ALA A 540 -14.57 0.10 1.80
CA ALA A 540 -14.18 -0.90 0.82
C ALA A 540 -15.15 -2.08 0.77
N LEU A 541 -15.49 -2.63 1.94
CA LEU A 541 -16.43 -3.74 2.11
C LEU A 541 -17.85 -3.42 1.64
N SER A 542 -18.27 -2.15 1.65
CA SER A 542 -19.58 -1.75 1.11
C SER A 542 -19.74 -2.09 -0.38
N SER A 543 -18.62 -2.33 -1.09
CA SER A 543 -18.58 -2.72 -2.49
C SER A 543 -18.37 -4.21 -2.74
N LEU A 544 -18.28 -5.04 -1.69
CA LEU A 544 -17.91 -6.45 -1.79
C LEU A 544 -18.95 -7.35 -1.15
N THR A 545 -19.32 -8.42 -1.84
CA THR A 545 -20.15 -9.50 -1.30
C THR A 545 -19.50 -10.86 -1.52
N ILE A 546 -19.79 -11.80 -0.62
CA ILE A 546 -19.42 -13.21 -0.72
C ILE A 546 -20.73 -13.99 -0.57
N ASN A 547 -21.11 -14.74 -1.60
CA ASN A 547 -22.40 -15.44 -1.66
C ASN A 547 -23.63 -14.51 -1.43
N GLY A 548 -23.53 -13.25 -1.87
CA GLY A 548 -24.57 -12.25 -1.66
C GLY A 548 -24.58 -11.59 -0.29
N GLU A 549 -23.72 -12.01 0.64
CA GLU A 549 -23.58 -11.42 1.97
C GLU A 549 -22.39 -10.47 2.05
N ARG A 550 -22.53 -9.37 2.81
CA ARG A 550 -21.44 -8.41 3.02
C ARG A 550 -20.68 -8.79 4.30
N PRO A 551 -19.35 -8.99 4.23
CA PRO A 551 -18.57 -9.21 5.45
C PRO A 551 -18.72 -8.03 6.41
N VAL A 552 -18.93 -8.32 7.69
CA VAL A 552 -19.05 -7.29 8.74
C VAL A 552 -17.74 -7.19 9.51
N ILE A 553 -17.31 -5.96 9.83
CA ILE A 553 -16.18 -5.74 10.74
C ILE A 553 -16.69 -5.65 12.18
N GLU A 554 -16.21 -6.56 13.03
CA GLU A 554 -16.39 -6.53 14.48
C GLU A 554 -15.11 -6.01 15.14
N VAL A 555 -15.23 -4.99 15.97
CA VAL A 555 -14.10 -4.40 16.70
C VAL A 555 -14.10 -4.92 18.13
N VAL A 556 -13.00 -5.57 18.54
CA VAL A 556 -12.85 -6.16 19.88
C VAL A 556 -11.70 -5.47 20.61
N GLY A 557 -11.99 -4.89 21.78
CA GLY A 557 -10.98 -4.25 22.61
C GLY A 557 -10.24 -5.25 23.50
N ARG A 558 -8.90 -5.23 23.46
CA ARG A 558 -8.07 -5.96 24.42
C ARG A 558 -7.67 -5.03 25.56
N THR A 559 -8.09 -5.36 26.78
CA THR A 559 -7.58 -4.70 27.98
C THR A 559 -6.20 -5.26 28.31
N ALA A 560 -5.25 -4.38 28.63
CA ALA A 560 -3.92 -4.79 29.09
C ALA A 560 -4.06 -5.59 30.39
N GLY A 561 -4.01 -6.92 30.31
CA GLY A 561 -4.16 -7.82 31.47
C GLY A 561 -4.77 -9.20 31.17
N GLY A 562 -5.36 -9.42 30.00
CA GLY A 562 -5.87 -10.75 29.59
C GLY A 562 -4.88 -11.48 28.69
N ALA A 563 -3.88 -12.14 29.29
CA ALA A 563 -3.08 -13.17 28.63
C ALA A 563 -3.51 -14.54 29.16
#